data_AF-A0A3Q8SUT4-F1
#
_entry.id   AF-A0A3Q8SUT4-F1
#
_cell.length_a   1.000
_cell.length_b   1.000
_cell.length_c   1.000
_cell.angle_alpha   90.00
_cell.angle_beta   90.00
_cell.angle_gamma   90.00
#
_symmetry.space_group_name_H-M   'P 1'
#
loop_
_entity.id
_entity.type
_entity.pdbx_description
1 polymer ?
#
loop_
_entity_poly.entity_id
_entity_poly.type
_entity_poly.pdbx_seq_one_letter_code
_entity_poly.pdbx_strand_id
1 'polypeptide(L)'
;MQCWSPFQYGMFEGTFINNPKFPQLNEELEKLVEHYQVGKNAIAASWILRCPGQIQILVGSMNPKHIADSAAGSDIQLTKQEWYDLYLAAGNDLP
;
A
#
# COMPACT_ATOMS: atom_id res chain seq x y z
N MET A 1 12.32 8.00 9.13
CA MET A 1 11.86 6.79 9.86
C MET A 1 11.93 5.60 8.91
N GLN A 2 12.22 4.37 9.37
CA GLN A 2 12.19 3.17 8.52
C GLN A 2 10.97 2.30 8.85
N CYS A 3 10.24 1.87 7.81
CA CYS A 3 9.11 0.97 7.91
C CYS A 3 9.51 -0.43 7.44
N TRP A 4 9.32 -1.42 8.31
CA TRP A 4 9.52 -2.83 8.03
C TRP A 4 8.18 -3.54 7.82
N SER A 5 8.20 -4.64 7.07
CA SER A 5 7.02 -5.47 6.78
C SER A 5 5.80 -4.66 6.27
N PRO A 6 5.98 -3.76 5.29
CA PRO A 6 4.97 -2.75 4.90
C PRO A 6 3.67 -3.35 4.35
N PHE A 7 3.71 -4.59 3.87
CA PHE A 7 2.56 -5.26 3.25
C PHE A 7 2.03 -6.43 4.08
N GLN A 8 2.69 -6.75 5.19
CA GLN A 8 2.41 -7.95 5.98
C GLN A 8 1.18 -7.73 6.86
N TYR A 9 0.30 -8.72 6.88
CA TYR A 9 -0.81 -8.81 7.81
C TYR A 9 -0.63 -10.03 8.71
N GLY A 10 -0.67 -9.79 10.03
CA GLY A 10 -0.44 -10.81 11.04
C GLY A 10 0.99 -11.38 11.02
N MET A 11 1.31 -12.20 12.01
CA MET A 11 2.64 -12.84 12.09
C MET A 11 2.82 -13.93 11.02
N PHE A 12 1.73 -14.58 10.60
CA PHE A 12 1.74 -15.72 9.67
C PHE A 12 0.68 -15.65 8.57
N GLU A 13 -0.10 -14.56 8.48
CA GLU A 13 -1.26 -14.52 7.56
C GLU A 13 -0.92 -13.95 6.16
N GLY A 14 0.37 -13.70 5.90
CA GLY A 14 0.86 -13.25 4.60
C GLY A 14 0.64 -11.76 4.38
N THR A 15 0.33 -11.37 3.14
CA THR A 15 0.10 -9.97 2.78
C THR A 15 -1.38 -9.62 2.80
N PHE A 16 -1.73 -8.35 3.03
CA PHE A 16 -3.11 -7.89 2.81
C PHE A 16 -3.46 -7.74 1.32
N ILE A 17 -2.44 -7.64 0.45
CA ILE A 17 -2.60 -7.51 -1.00
C ILE A 17 -3.14 -8.80 -1.60
N ASN A 18 -4.23 -8.69 -2.37
CA ASN A 18 -5.03 -9.77 -2.96
C ASN A 18 -5.52 -10.82 -1.94
N ASN A 19 -5.70 -10.41 -0.68
CA ASN A 19 -6.13 -11.29 0.39
C ASN A 19 -7.66 -11.22 0.56
N PRO A 20 -8.38 -12.37 0.53
CA PRO A 20 -9.84 -12.39 0.61
C PRO A 20 -10.40 -11.89 1.95
N LYS A 21 -9.56 -11.76 3.00
CA LYS A 21 -9.96 -11.13 4.27
C LYS A 21 -10.11 -9.60 4.18
N PHE A 22 -9.55 -8.98 3.14
CA PHE A 22 -9.58 -7.53 2.92
C PHE A 22 -10.22 -7.17 1.58
N PRO A 23 -11.47 -7.56 1.32
CA PRO A 23 -12.09 -7.36 0.02
C PRO A 23 -12.26 -5.87 -0.31
N GLN A 24 -12.75 -5.07 0.64
CA GLN A 24 -12.98 -3.62 0.47
C GLN A 24 -11.67 -2.88 0.20
N LEU A 25 -10.63 -3.12 1.01
CA LEU A 25 -9.31 -2.53 0.78
C LEU A 25 -8.74 -2.92 -0.58
N ASN A 26 -8.85 -4.18 -0.99
CA ASN A 26 -8.32 -4.63 -2.27
C ASN A 26 -9.11 -4.10 -3.47
N GLU A 27 -10.39 -3.78 -3.29
CA GLU A 27 -11.21 -3.09 -4.29
C GLU A 27 -10.79 -1.63 -4.43
N GLU A 28 -10.58 -0.90 -3.31
CA GLU A 28 -10.05 0.47 -3.36
C GLU A 28 -8.63 0.53 -3.94
N LEU A 29 -7.77 -0.43 -3.58
CA LEU A 29 -6.45 -0.55 -4.20
C LEU A 29 -6.57 -0.77 -5.72
N GLU A 30 -7.52 -1.57 -6.20
CA GLU A 30 -7.74 -1.79 -7.63
C GLU A 30 -8.16 -0.52 -8.37
N LYS A 31 -9.06 0.28 -7.78
CA LYS A 31 -9.47 1.58 -8.36
C LYS A 31 -8.27 2.52 -8.56
N LEU A 32 -7.36 2.56 -7.58
CA LEU A 32 -6.14 3.37 -7.67
C LEU A 32 -5.12 2.77 -8.63
N VAL A 33 -5.03 1.45 -8.74
CA VAL A 33 -4.24 0.76 -9.77
C VAL A 33 -4.69 1.17 -11.16
N GLU A 34 -6.00 1.19 -11.42
CA GLU A 34 -6.56 1.66 -12.69
C GLU A 34 -6.28 3.16 -12.93
N HIS A 35 -6.33 3.99 -11.89
CA HIS A 35 -6.07 5.43 -12.01
C HIS A 35 -4.59 5.75 -12.31
N TYR A 36 -3.67 5.17 -11.54
CA TYR A 36 -2.24 5.46 -11.61
C TYR A 36 -1.47 4.53 -12.56
N GLN A 37 -2.12 3.48 -13.10
CA GLN A 37 -1.52 2.50 -14.02
C GLN A 37 -0.28 1.80 -13.45
N VAL A 38 -0.35 1.42 -12.17
CA VAL A 38 0.72 0.74 -11.42
C VAL A 38 0.18 -0.51 -10.73
N GLY A 39 1.02 -1.34 -10.09
CA GLY A 39 0.52 -2.47 -9.30
C GLY A 39 0.06 -2.07 -7.89
N LYS A 40 -0.66 -2.98 -7.23
CA LYS A 40 -1.17 -2.78 -5.86
C LYS A 40 -0.07 -2.52 -4.84
N ASN A 41 1.12 -3.09 -5.04
CA ASN A 41 2.25 -2.84 -4.13
C ASN A 41 2.71 -1.39 -4.22
N ALA A 42 2.67 -0.78 -5.41
CA ALA A 42 3.02 0.64 -5.61
C ALA A 42 2.04 1.54 -4.85
N ILE A 43 0.73 1.29 -4.96
CA ILE A 43 -0.29 2.05 -4.24
C ILE A 43 -0.11 1.89 -2.73
N ALA A 44 0.03 0.67 -2.23
CA ALA A 44 0.26 0.41 -0.81
C ALA A 44 1.54 1.10 -0.29
N ALA A 45 2.63 1.10 -1.07
CA ALA A 45 3.85 1.80 -0.73
C ALA A 45 3.63 3.32 -0.69
N SER A 46 2.96 3.89 -1.69
CA SER A 46 2.68 5.32 -1.78
C SER A 46 1.86 5.83 -0.60
N TRP A 47 0.94 5.01 -0.08
CA TRP A 47 0.16 5.32 1.12
C TRP A 47 1.04 5.52 2.36
N ILE A 48 2.02 4.64 2.58
CA ILE A 48 2.99 4.76 3.68
C ILE A 48 3.94 5.94 3.46
N LEU A 49 4.44 6.12 2.23
CA LEU A 49 5.36 7.22 1.88
C LEU A 49 4.73 8.61 2.03
N ARG A 50 3.39 8.70 1.92
CA ARG A 50 2.64 9.94 2.08
C ARG A 50 2.58 10.44 3.53
N CYS A 51 2.86 9.58 4.51
CA CYS A 51 2.90 9.94 5.91
C CYS A 51 3.97 11.01 6.20
N PRO A 52 3.68 12.00 7.05
CA PRO A 52 4.66 13.01 7.45
C PRO A 52 5.91 12.38 8.08
N GLY A 53 7.10 12.90 7.76
CA GLY A 53 8.35 12.50 8.42
C GLY A 53 9.35 11.68 7.59
N GLN A 54 9.29 11.79 6.25
CA GLN A 54 10.24 11.16 5.32
C GLN A 54 10.43 9.66 5.64
N ILE A 55 9.34 8.91 5.54
CA ILE A 55 9.36 7.46 5.77
C ILE A 55 10.12 6.78 4.63
N GLN A 56 10.98 5.84 4.97
CA GLN A 56 11.64 4.93 4.05
C GLN A 56 11.05 3.53 4.23
N ILE A 57 10.63 2.92 3.13
CA ILE A 57 10.08 1.56 3.14
C ILE A 57 11.19 0.55 2.83
N LEU A 58 11.26 -0.52 3.62
CA LEU A 58 12.15 -1.65 3.36
C LEU A 58 11.36 -2.80 2.75
N VAL A 59 11.64 -3.10 1.48
CA VAL A 59 10.99 -4.18 0.73
C VAL A 59 11.84 -5.45 0.85
N GLY A 60 11.34 -6.44 1.57
CA GLY A 60 12.02 -7.73 1.80
C GLY A 60 11.81 -8.78 0.70
N SER A 61 11.32 -8.39 -0.48
CA SER A 61 11.06 -9.34 -1.57
C SER A 61 12.35 -9.72 -2.30
N MET A 62 12.47 -10.97 -2.73
CA MET A 62 13.51 -11.42 -3.66
C MET A 62 13.04 -11.46 -5.12
N ASN A 63 11.76 -11.13 -5.38
CA ASN A 63 11.20 -11.11 -6.74
C ASN A 63 11.45 -9.73 -7.36
N PRO A 64 12.27 -9.62 -8.43
CA PRO A 64 12.60 -8.34 -9.05
C PRO A 64 11.38 -7.54 -9.52
N LYS A 65 10.33 -8.23 -9.99
CA LYS A 65 9.09 -7.59 -10.43
C LYS A 65 8.37 -6.93 -9.26
N HIS A 66 8.34 -7.59 -8.09
CA HIS A 66 7.70 -7.03 -6.90
C HIS A 66 8.50 -5.86 -6.33
N ILE A 67 9.84 -5.95 -6.37
CA ILE A 67 10.72 -4.85 -5.97
C ILE A 67 10.45 -3.62 -6.86
N ALA A 68 10.44 -3.79 -8.18
CA ALA A 68 10.20 -2.71 -9.12
C ALA A 68 8.81 -2.09 -8.95
N ASP A 69 7.78 -2.93 -8.76
CA ASP A 69 6.41 -2.47 -8.51
C ASP A 69 6.30 -1.66 -7.20
N SER A 70 6.86 -2.15 -6.10
CA SER A 70 6.90 -1.40 -4.84
C SER A 70 7.68 -0.08 -4.97
N ALA A 71 8.78 -0.07 -5.73
CA ALA A 71 9.59 1.12 -5.96
C ALA A 71 8.83 2.19 -6.75
N ALA A 72 7.98 1.81 -7.72
CA ALA A 72 7.15 2.76 -8.47
C ALA A 72 6.21 3.57 -7.56
N GLY A 73 5.88 3.06 -6.36
CA GLY A 73 5.11 3.80 -5.36
C GLY A 73 5.76 5.09 -4.86
N SER A 74 7.08 5.27 -5.03
CA SER A 74 7.76 6.52 -4.64
C SER A 74 7.46 7.70 -5.56
N ASP A 75 7.03 7.42 -6.79
CA ASP A 75 6.72 8.43 -7.80
C ASP A 75 5.25 8.88 -7.73
N ILE A 76 4.45 8.21 -6.89
CA ILE A 76 3.01 8.46 -6.75
C ILE A 76 2.76 9.40 -5.57
N GLN A 77 1.98 10.44 -5.81
CA GLN A 77 1.46 11.30 -4.76
C GLN A 77 -0.05 11.15 -4.63
N LEU A 78 -0.47 10.31 -3.68
CA LEU A 78 -1.86 10.21 -3.31
C LEU A 78 -2.37 11.56 -2.79
N THR A 79 -3.57 11.91 -3.26
CA THR A 79 -4.38 12.96 -2.66
C THR A 79 -4.78 12.58 -1.24
N LYS A 80 -5.18 13.57 -0.44
CA LYS A 80 -5.67 13.31 0.91
C LYS A 80 -6.90 12.41 0.90
N GLN A 81 -7.80 12.59 -0.08
CA GLN A 81 -9.02 11.82 -0.19
C GLN A 81 -8.69 10.33 -0.40
N GLU A 82 -7.88 10.01 -1.41
CA GLU A 82 -7.47 8.63 -1.69
C GLU A 82 -6.73 8.00 -0.51
N TRP A 83 -5.92 8.80 0.20
CA TRP A 83 -5.24 8.34 1.41
C TRP A 83 -6.22 7.94 2.51
N TYR A 84 -7.27 8.74 2.73
CA TYR A 84 -8.31 8.44 3.71
C TYR A 84 -9.26 7.33 3.25
N ASP A 85 -9.54 7.22 1.94
CA ASP A 85 -10.38 6.15 1.39
C ASP A 85 -9.73 4.79 1.64
N LEU A 86 -8.42 4.66 1.42
CA LEU A 86 -7.67 3.46 1.77
C LEU A 86 -7.69 3.17 3.27
N TYR A 87 -7.57 4.20 4.11
CA TYR A 87 -7.60 4.06 5.57
C TYR A 87 -8.97 3.55 6.06
N LEU A 88 -10.05 4.09 5.52
CA LEU A 88 -11.43 3.68 5.80
C LEU A 88 -11.72 2.27 5.28
N ALA A 89 -11.28 1.94 4.06
CA ALA A 89 -11.47 0.62 3.45
C ALA A 89 -10.69 -0.50 4.15
N ALA A 90 -9.64 -0.14 4.89
CA ALA A 90 -8.96 -1.05 5.82
C ALA A 90 -9.77 -1.32 7.11
N GLY A 91 -10.92 -0.67 7.30
CA GLY A 91 -11.82 -0.86 8.44
C GLY A 91 -11.54 0.06 9.63
N ASN A 92 -10.80 1.16 9.44
CA ASN A 92 -10.53 2.12 10.50
C ASN A 92 -11.56 3.26 10.49
N ASP A 93 -11.91 3.77 11.67
CA ASP A 93 -12.74 4.96 11.81
C ASP A 93 -11.88 6.24 11.76
N LEU A 94 -12.42 7.30 11.14
CA LEU A 94 -11.81 8.62 11.22
C LEU A 94 -12.01 9.19 12.64
N PRO A 95 -10.95 9.74 13.26
CA PRO A 95 -11.05 10.40 14.56
C PRO A 95 -11.84 11.71 14.51
#